data_AF-A0A8J8BZQ2-F1
#
_entry.id   AF-A0A8J8BZQ2-F1
#
_cell.length_a   1.000
_cell.length_b   1.000
_cell.length_c   1.000
_cell.angle_alpha   90.00
_cell.angle_beta   90.00
_cell.angle_gamma   90.00
#
_symmetry.space_group_name_H-M   'P 1'
#
loop_
_entity.id
_entity.type
_entity.pdbx_description
1 polymer ?
#
loop_
_entity_poly.entity_id
_entity_poly.type
_entity_poly.pdbx_seq_one_letter_code
_entity_poly.pdbx_strand_id
1 'polypeptide(L)'
;MLLLGTTEFILQIVKMVMDICELLADMVSEFTAGFVPPDAVDELGILIILVLLRAGFDFTRKVLEILIIIFMLYLLVQLLPSIVAMF
;
A
#
# COMPACT_ATOMS: atom_id res chain seq x y z
N MET A 1 31.85 25.95 0.17
CA MET A 1 32.21 24.54 0.47
C MET A 1 31.13 23.75 1.22
N LEU A 2 30.08 24.36 1.80
CA LEU A 2 29.00 23.63 2.49
C LEU A 2 27.77 23.24 1.63
N LEU A 3 27.65 23.78 0.41
CA LEU A 3 26.50 23.54 -0.49
C LEU A 3 26.71 22.38 -1.48
N LEU A 4 27.92 21.83 -1.59
CA LEU A 4 28.22 20.71 -2.50
C LEU A 4 27.76 19.37 -1.91
N GLY A 5 27.86 19.20 -0.59
CA GLY A 5 27.47 17.95 0.08
C GLY A 5 25.96 17.71 0.12
N THR A 6 25.12 18.75 0.17
CA THR A 6 23.66 18.58 0.17
C THR A 6 23.12 18.14 -1.18
N THR A 7 23.65 18.66 -2.29
CA THR A 7 23.20 18.29 -3.63
C THR A 7 23.62 16.88 -4.01
N GLU A 8 24.87 16.49 -3.71
CA GLU A 8 25.35 15.11 -3.92
C GLU A 8 24.59 14.10 -3.06
N PHE A 9 24.26 14.48 -1.81
CA PHE A 9 23.44 13.66 -0.92
C PHE A 9 22.01 13.47 -1.44
N ILE A 10 21.38 14.55 -1.94
CA ILE A 10 20.05 14.47 -2.56
C ILE A 10 20.09 13.58 -3.79
N LEU A 11 21.10 13.72 -4.66
CA LEU A 11 21.29 12.87 -5.84
C LEU A 11 21.47 11.39 -5.46
N GLN A 12 22.20 11.09 -4.39
CA GLN A 12 22.33 9.73 -3.86
C GLN A 12 21.00 9.16 -3.36
N ILE A 13 20.20 9.96 -2.66
CA ILE A 13 18.87 9.53 -2.21
C ILE A 13 17.97 9.26 -3.42
N VAL A 14 17.94 10.17 -4.39
CA VAL A 14 17.13 10.00 -5.61
C VAL A 14 17.56 8.73 -6.33
N LYS A 15 18.87 8.49 -6.46
CA LYS A 15 19.39 7.27 -7.09
C LYS A 15 19.00 6.00 -6.33
N MET A 16 19.11 6.00 -5.01
CA MET A 16 18.67 4.88 -4.17
C MET A 16 17.17 4.61 -4.32
N VAL A 17 16.35 5.66 -4.42
CA VAL A 17 14.91 5.52 -4.66
C VAL A 17 14.65 4.93 -6.04
N MET A 18 15.36 5.38 -7.08
CA MET A 18 15.26 4.81 -8.43
C MET A 18 15.62 3.32 -8.45
N ASP A 19 16.74 2.94 -7.82
CA ASP A 19 17.18 1.53 -7.73
C ASP A 19 16.12 0.64 -7.04
N ILE A 20 15.49 1.15 -5.97
CA ILE A 20 14.39 0.43 -5.29
C ILE A 20 13.18 0.28 -6.22
N CYS A 21 12.90 1.30 -7.03
CA CYS A 21 11.74 1.28 -7.89
C CYS A 21 11.92 0.38 -9.12
N GLU A 22 13.12 0.33 -9.70
CA GLU A 22 13.49 -0.68 -10.72
C GLU A 22 13.31 -2.10 -10.16
N LEU A 23 13.78 -2.34 -8.93
CA LEU A 23 13.62 -3.64 -8.27
C LEU A 23 12.14 -4.02 -8.07
N LEU A 24 11.30 -3.06 -7.68
CA LEU A 24 9.85 -3.28 -7.56
C LEU A 24 9.20 -3.49 -8.93
N ALA A 25 9.65 -2.79 -9.97
CA ALA A 25 9.16 -2.94 -11.35
C ALA A 25 9.40 -4.37 -11.87
N ASP A 26 10.62 -4.88 -11.69
CA ASP A 26 11.00 -6.23 -12.10
C ASP A 26 10.15 -7.28 -11.37
N MET A 27 9.97 -7.13 -10.06
CA MET A 27 9.12 -8.02 -9.29
C MET A 27 7.67 -7.99 -9.79
N VAL A 28 7.09 -6.80 -10.02
CA VAL A 28 5.71 -6.67 -10.51
C VAL A 28 5.56 -7.26 -11.91
N SER A 29 6.52 -7.04 -12.80
CA SER A 29 6.53 -7.63 -14.14
C SER A 29 6.55 -9.16 -14.07
N GLU A 30 7.38 -9.73 -13.19
CA GLU A 30 7.46 -11.18 -12.95
C GLU A 30 6.13 -11.74 -12.40
N PHE A 31 5.53 -11.06 -11.41
CA PHE A 31 4.24 -11.45 -10.83
C PHE A 31 3.05 -11.29 -11.79
N THR A 32 3.15 -10.38 -12.76
CA THR A 32 2.08 -10.13 -13.76
C THR A 32 2.32 -10.86 -15.09
N ALA A 33 3.29 -11.78 -15.15
CA ALA A 33 3.68 -12.53 -16.34
C ALA A 33 4.03 -11.63 -17.55
N GLY A 34 4.66 -10.47 -17.29
CA GLY A 34 5.07 -9.51 -18.31
C GLY A 34 3.96 -8.63 -18.88
N PHE A 35 2.77 -8.60 -18.25
CA PHE A 35 1.68 -7.68 -18.66
C PHE A 35 2.10 -6.21 -18.51
N VAL A 36 3.00 -5.91 -17.56
CA VAL A 36 3.62 -4.60 -17.40
C VAL A 36 5.09 -4.71 -17.86
N PRO A 37 5.46 -4.11 -19.00
CA PRO A 37 6.85 -4.07 -19.44
C PRO A 37 7.71 -3.34 -18.39
N PRO A 38 8.95 -3.79 -18.10
CA PRO A 38 9.82 -3.10 -17.15
C PRO A 38 10.10 -1.65 -17.56
N ASP A 39 10.17 -1.39 -18.87
CA ASP A 39 10.34 -0.05 -19.47
C ASP A 39 9.12 0.87 -19.28
N ALA A 40 7.95 0.33 -18.90
CA ALA A 40 6.76 1.12 -18.60
C ALA A 40 6.79 1.72 -17.19
N VAL A 41 7.79 1.36 -16.39
CA VAL A 41 7.98 1.83 -15.02
C VAL A 41 9.03 2.94 -14.99
N ASP A 42 8.76 4.02 -15.72
CA ASP A 42 9.50 5.29 -15.62
C ASP A 42 9.17 6.02 -14.29
N GLU A 43 9.83 7.13 -13.96
CA GLU A 43 9.62 7.93 -12.74
C GLU A 43 8.12 8.22 -12.46
N LEU A 44 7.35 8.46 -13.53
CA LEU A 44 5.89 8.67 -13.46
C LEU A 44 5.11 7.36 -13.28
N GLY A 45 5.59 6.24 -13.83
CA GLY A 45 4.98 4.92 -13.65
C GLY A 45 5.04 4.45 -12.21
N ILE A 46 6.17 4.68 -11.55
CA ILE A 46 6.35 4.43 -10.11
C ILE A 46 5.35 5.23 -9.29
N LEU A 47 5.21 6.53 -9.60
CA LEU A 47 4.24 7.40 -8.92
C LEU A 47 2.81 6.87 -9.08
N ILE A 48 2.44 6.42 -10.27
CA ILE A 48 1.12 5.82 -10.54
C ILE A 48 0.93 4.53 -9.74
N ILE A 49 1.93 3.65 -9.68
CA ILE A 49 1.89 2.41 -8.88
C ILE A 49 1.70 2.74 -7.40
N LEU A 50 2.44 3.72 -6.87
CA LEU A 50 2.31 4.16 -5.47
C LEU A 50 0.92 4.76 -5.18
N VAL A 51 0.36 5.52 -6.12
CA VAL A 51 -1.00 6.06 -6.02
C VAL A 51 -2.05 4.95 -6.05
N LEU A 52 -1.89 3.96 -6.94
CA LEU A 52 -2.78 2.80 -7.01
C LEU A 52 -2.70 1.94 -5.75
N LEU A 53 -1.50 1.68 -5.23
CA LEU A 53 -1.30 0.99 -3.94
C LEU A 53 -2.00 1.74 -2.81
N ARG A 54 -1.82 3.06 -2.72
CA ARG A 54 -2.50 3.89 -1.72
C ARG A 54 -4.02 3.79 -1.84
N ALA A 55 -4.56 3.90 -3.05
CA ALA A 55 -5.99 3.76 -3.29
C ALA A 55 -6.51 2.35 -2.93
N GLY A 56 -5.74 1.30 -3.23
CA GLY A 56 -6.04 -0.08 -2.85
C GLY A 56 -6.02 -0.30 -1.34
N PHE A 57 -5.07 0.31 -0.62
CA PHE A 57 -5.02 0.29 0.84
C PHE A 57 -6.22 1.01 1.46
N ASP A 58 -6.58 2.18 0.94
CA ASP A 58 -7.74 2.94 1.41
C ASP A 58 -9.05 2.16 1.19
N PHE A 59 -9.18 1.48 0.05
CA PHE A 59 -10.30 0.58 -0.21
C PHE A 59 -10.33 -0.59 0.77
N THR A 60 -9.20 -1.27 0.94
CA THR A 60 -9.07 -2.42 1.86
C THR A 60 -9.41 -2.02 3.30
N ARG A 61 -8.96 -0.84 3.75
CA ARG A 61 -9.30 -0.29 5.06
C ARG A 61 -10.80 -0.13 5.24
N LYS A 62 -11.51 0.44 4.26
CA LYS A 62 -12.97 0.60 4.32
C LYS A 62 -13.69 -0.74 4.37
N VAL A 63 -13.24 -1.72 3.59
CA VAL A 63 -13.80 -3.08 3.63
C VAL A 63 -13.62 -3.70 5.01
N LEU A 64 -12.44 -3.53 5.60
CA LEU A 64 -12.13 -4.05 6.93
C LEU A 64 -12.97 -3.36 8.03
N GLU A 65 -13.17 -2.05 7.95
CA GLU A 65 -14.09 -1.32 8.83
C GLU A 65 -15.53 -1.86 8.74
N ILE A 66 -16.05 -2.12 7.53
CA ILE A 66 -17.38 -2.71 7.33
C ILE A 66 -17.46 -4.11 7.95
N LEU A 67 -16.44 -4.94 7.73
CA LEU A 67 -16.38 -6.29 8.31
C LEU A 67 -16.39 -6.25 9.83
N ILE A 68 -15.66 -5.32 10.45
CA ILE A 68 -15.66 -5.13 11.91
C ILE A 68 -17.08 -4.76 12.40
N ILE A 69 -17.78 -3.87 11.72
CA ILE A 69 -19.15 -3.47 12.11
C ILE A 69 -20.10 -4.68 12.06
N ILE A 70 -20.06 -5.44 10.97
CA ILE A 70 -20.88 -6.66 10.81
C ILE A 70 -20.57 -7.64 11.95
N PHE A 71 -19.29 -7.83 12.26
CA PHE A 71 -18.85 -8.73 13.31
C PHE A 71 -19.28 -8.26 14.71
N MET A 72 -19.22 -6.95 14.99
CA MET A 72 -19.73 -6.36 16.23
C MET A 72 -21.24 -6.60 16.40
N LEU A 73 -22.04 -6.37 15.35
CA LEU A 73 -23.47 -6.64 15.39
C LEU A 73 -23.76 -8.11 15.66
N TYR A 74 -23.02 -9.01 15.00
CA TYR A 74 -23.11 -10.45 15.25
C TYR A 74 -22.81 -10.79 16.72
N LEU A 75 -21.72 -10.28 17.29
CA LEU A 75 -21.39 -10.50 18.69
C LEU A 75 -22.47 -9.96 19.63
N LEU A 76 -23.06 -8.80 19.32
CA LEU A 76 -24.12 -8.20 20.13
C LEU A 76 -25.37 -9.09 20.13
N VAL A 77 -25.77 -9.62 18.97
CA VAL A 77 -26.87 -10.59 18.86
C VAL A 77 -26.56 -11.89 19.59
N GLN A 78 -25.32 -12.36 19.54
CA GLN A 78 -24.89 -13.60 20.20
C GLN A 78 -24.83 -13.45 21.74
N LEU A 79 -24.48 -12.27 22.24
CA LEU A 79 -24.38 -11.97 23.68
C LEU A 79 -25.71 -11.48 24.29
N LEU A 80 -26.69 -11.11 23.46
CA LEU A 80 -28.02 -10.72 23.90
C LEU A 80 -28.71 -11.78 24.79
N PRO A 81 -28.72 -13.07 24.43
CA PRO A 81 -29.32 -14.13 25.25
C PRO A 81 -28.66 -14.27 26.63
N SER A 82 -27.34 -14.14 26.73
CA SER A 82 -26.63 -14.26 28.01
C SER A 82 -26.84 -13.05 28.92
N ILE A 83 -26.99 -11.84 28.36
CA ILE A 83 -27.33 -10.63 29.12
C ILE A 83 -28.79 -10.70 29.61
N VAL A 84 -29.73 -11.11 28.74
CA VAL A 84 -31.15 -11.22 29.09
C VAL A 84 -31.39 -12.34 30.12
N ALA A 85 -30.66 -13.45 30.05
CA ALA A 85 -30.75 -14.53 31.04
C ALA A 85 -30.17 -14.16 32.42
N MET A 86 -29.46 -13.04 32.53
CA MET A 86 -28.84 -12.57 33.78
C MET A 86 -29.74 -11.60 34.57
N PHE A 87 -30.84 -11.12 33.96
CA PHE A 87 -31.88 -10.27 34.56
C PHE A 87 -33.17 -11.08 34.77
#